data_AF-A0A836RMN5-F1
#
_entry.id   AF-A0A836RMN5-F1
#
_cell.length_a   1.000
_cell.length_b   1.000
_cell.length_c   1.000
_cell.angle_alpha   90.00
_cell.angle_beta   90.00
_cell.angle_gamma   90.00
#
_symmetry.space_group_name_H-M   'P 1'
#
loop_
_entity.id
_entity.type
_entity.pdbx_description
1 polymer ?
#
loop_
_entity_poly.entity_id
_entity_poly.type
_entity_poly.pdbx_seq_one_letter_code
_entity_poly.pdbx_strand_id
1 'polypeptide(L)'
;MMEMLSRLSETFGPSGWEGEVRELIGRMISFPAEKRVDTLGNLIVHKPGKGKKLLLAAHMDEVGLMVREIDNNGFIRFSLLGKVVTTTLPGSKVRFQDGTGGVVGYEHTNNHSSKPDVNKLYIDIGMDSKGVEKKIKVGDVAVFDTQFRRNGDRIFGKAFDDRVGCYILIRLINEITNSPWDCYFVFTVQEEVGLRGGRTAGYGIEPDCAISVDVTGSGDTPKGEEVPMKLGGGVAIKIRDSRMISTSLIRNRLVEIAEMKKVKYQYEVIERGTTDGAAIQLIRSGVLTGAVSIPTRYIHTGCEVCDIQDIVAATYLLKGFLEREL
;
A
#
# COMPACT_ATOMS: atom_id res chain seq x y z
N MET A 1 16.87 -6.32 -2.36
CA MET A 1 15.94 -5.30 -1.81
C MET A 1 15.64 -4.23 -2.85
N MET A 2 16.60 -3.36 -3.20
CA MET A 2 16.36 -2.20 -4.08
C MET A 2 15.73 -2.56 -5.43
N GLU A 3 16.25 -3.56 -6.12
CA GLU A 3 15.68 -4.01 -7.41
C GLU A 3 14.21 -4.45 -7.27
N MET A 4 13.89 -5.20 -6.22
CA MET A 4 12.52 -5.66 -5.96
C MET A 4 11.59 -4.48 -5.63
N LEU A 5 12.01 -3.57 -4.75
CA LEU A 5 11.24 -2.38 -4.38
C LEU A 5 11.04 -1.44 -5.57
N SER A 6 12.07 -1.21 -6.39
CA SER A 6 11.96 -0.42 -7.62
C SER A 6 10.95 -1.03 -8.57
N ARG A 7 11.05 -2.33 -8.86
CA ARG A 7 10.08 -3.02 -9.73
C ARG A 7 8.65 -2.99 -9.17
N LEU A 8 8.47 -3.22 -7.86
CA LEU A 8 7.15 -3.16 -7.24
C LEU A 8 6.57 -1.75 -7.27
N SER A 9 7.34 -0.72 -6.89
CA SER A 9 6.94 0.69 -6.91
C SER A 9 6.57 1.15 -8.32
N GLU A 10 7.35 0.77 -9.33
CA GLU A 10 7.17 1.22 -10.70
C GLU A 10 6.16 0.39 -11.51
N THR A 11 5.64 -0.72 -11.00
CA THR A 11 4.63 -1.50 -11.72
C THR A 11 3.28 -0.80 -11.67
N PHE A 12 2.54 -0.81 -12.79
CA PHE A 12 1.19 -0.28 -12.90
C PHE A 12 0.21 -1.17 -12.11
N GLY A 13 -0.54 -0.60 -11.16
CA GLY A 13 -1.59 -1.36 -10.50
C GLY A 13 -2.46 -0.52 -9.57
N PRO A 14 -3.23 0.45 -10.09
CA PRO A 14 -4.19 1.17 -9.29
C PRO A 14 -5.37 0.28 -8.88
N SER A 15 -6.18 0.71 -7.92
CA SER A 15 -7.31 -0.09 -7.40
C SER A 15 -8.26 -0.58 -8.51
N GLY A 16 -8.40 -1.89 -8.66
CA GLY A 16 -9.17 -2.57 -9.71
C GLY A 16 -8.34 -3.04 -10.93
N TRP A 17 -7.07 -2.64 -11.04
CA TRP A 17 -6.16 -3.00 -12.13
C TRP A 17 -4.84 -3.62 -11.62
N GLU A 18 -4.89 -4.35 -10.51
CA GLU A 18 -3.72 -4.89 -9.81
C GLU A 18 -3.08 -6.12 -10.50
N GLY A 19 -3.55 -6.49 -11.70
CA GLY A 19 -3.14 -7.72 -12.40
C GLY A 19 -1.63 -7.81 -12.66
N GLU A 20 -1.01 -6.74 -13.15
CA GLU A 20 0.43 -6.72 -13.46
C GLU A 20 1.29 -6.86 -12.19
N VAL A 21 0.89 -6.18 -11.12
CA VAL A 21 1.54 -6.24 -9.81
C VAL A 21 1.41 -7.65 -9.22
N ARG A 22 0.21 -8.23 -9.28
CA ARG A 22 -0.07 -9.58 -8.83
C ARG A 22 0.81 -10.61 -9.53
N GLU A 23 0.92 -10.53 -10.85
CA GLU A 23 1.80 -11.41 -11.61
C GLU A 23 3.27 -11.22 -11.23
N LEU A 24 3.71 -9.97 -11.07
CA LEU A 24 5.07 -9.66 -10.66
C LEU A 24 5.39 -10.27 -9.29
N ILE A 25 4.54 -10.06 -8.30
CA ILE A 25 4.65 -10.65 -6.96
C ILE A 25 4.69 -12.18 -7.06
N GLY A 26 3.78 -12.77 -7.83
CA GLY A 26 3.72 -14.21 -8.07
C GLY A 26 5.04 -14.78 -8.62
N ARG A 27 5.73 -14.05 -9.52
CA ARG A 27 7.05 -14.42 -10.05
C ARG A 27 8.21 -14.22 -9.05
N MET A 28 8.07 -13.29 -8.11
CA MET A 28 9.09 -13.00 -7.08
C MET A 28 9.09 -14.00 -5.91
N ILE A 29 8.03 -14.79 -5.78
CA ILE A 29 7.92 -15.84 -4.76
C ILE A 29 8.56 -17.13 -5.28
N SER A 30 9.69 -17.51 -4.71
CA SER A 30 10.49 -18.68 -5.11
C SER A 30 10.07 -19.97 -4.40
N PHE A 31 9.38 -19.88 -3.27
CA PHE A 31 8.91 -21.05 -2.54
C PHE A 31 7.78 -21.77 -3.32
N PRO A 32 7.74 -23.11 -3.35
CA PRO A 32 6.63 -23.88 -3.90
C PRO A 32 5.43 -23.78 -2.95
N ALA A 33 4.88 -22.57 -2.80
CA ALA A 33 3.63 -22.35 -2.10
C ALA A 33 2.47 -22.56 -3.06
N GLU A 34 1.35 -23.04 -2.53
CA GLU A 34 0.08 -22.93 -3.20
C GLU A 34 -0.27 -21.44 -3.33
N LYS A 35 -0.42 -20.98 -4.57
CA LYS A 35 -0.82 -19.62 -4.92
C LYS A 35 -2.22 -19.70 -5.49
N ARG A 36 -3.18 -19.04 -4.86
CA ARG A 36 -4.54 -18.91 -5.38
C ARG A 36 -4.93 -17.45 -5.50
N VAL A 37 -5.78 -17.15 -6.47
CA VAL A 37 -6.38 -15.82 -6.64
C VAL A 37 -7.86 -15.95 -6.32
N ASP A 38 -8.38 -15.13 -5.43
CA ASP A 38 -9.81 -15.13 -5.14
C ASP A 38 -10.63 -14.32 -6.16
N THR A 39 -11.95 -14.30 -5.99
CA THR A 39 -12.87 -13.67 -6.94
C THR A 39 -12.61 -12.18 -7.14
N LEU A 40 -12.13 -11.46 -6.12
CA LEU A 40 -11.86 -10.03 -6.23
C LEU A 40 -10.47 -9.76 -6.84
N GLY A 41 -9.55 -10.73 -6.74
CA GLY A 41 -8.21 -10.64 -7.31
C GLY A 41 -7.09 -10.65 -6.27
N ASN A 42 -7.39 -10.91 -4.99
CA ASN A 42 -6.36 -11.04 -3.96
C ASN A 42 -5.46 -12.23 -4.29
N LEU A 43 -4.14 -12.07 -4.22
CA LEU A 43 -3.20 -13.19 -4.32
C LEU A 43 -2.94 -13.75 -2.93
N ILE A 44 -3.28 -15.01 -2.74
CA ILE A 44 -3.18 -15.71 -1.47
C ILE A 44 -2.14 -16.80 -1.61
N VAL A 45 -1.14 -16.75 -0.74
CA VAL A 45 -0.01 -17.66 -0.70
C VAL A 45 -0.08 -18.42 0.61
N HIS A 46 -0.38 -19.72 0.53
CA HIS A 46 -0.49 -20.58 1.70
C HIS A 46 0.83 -21.28 1.97
N LYS A 47 1.33 -21.15 3.20
CA LYS A 47 2.47 -21.89 3.72
C LYS A 47 1.97 -22.77 4.87
N PRO A 48 1.77 -24.08 4.63
CA PRO A 48 1.07 -24.95 5.56
C PRO A 48 1.83 -25.11 6.87
N GLY A 49 1.08 -25.09 7.97
CA GLY A 49 1.55 -25.39 9.31
C GLY A 49 0.51 -26.16 10.13
N LYS A 50 0.85 -26.48 11.39
CA LYS A 50 -0.02 -27.27 12.28
C LYS A 50 -0.71 -26.43 13.36
N GLY A 51 -0.33 -25.17 13.53
CA GLY A 51 -0.93 -24.29 14.53
C GLY A 51 -2.09 -23.48 13.99
N LYS A 52 -2.39 -22.39 14.71
CA LYS A 52 -3.45 -21.44 14.36
C LYS A 52 -3.20 -20.79 13.00
N LYS A 53 -4.28 -20.43 12.31
CA LYS A 53 -4.23 -19.71 11.04
C LYS A 53 -3.82 -18.26 11.27
N LEU A 54 -2.70 -17.86 10.68
CA LEU A 54 -2.21 -16.50 10.71
C LEU A 54 -2.27 -15.89 9.31
N LEU A 55 -3.00 -14.78 9.18
CA LEU A 55 -3.11 -14.01 7.95
C LEU A 55 -2.21 -12.77 8.03
N LEU A 56 -1.28 -12.60 7.09
CA LEU A 56 -0.54 -11.36 6.90
C LEU A 56 -1.03 -10.68 5.63
N ALA A 57 -1.47 -9.44 5.73
CA ALA A 57 -2.04 -8.68 4.62
C ALA A 57 -1.17 -7.47 4.28
N ALA A 58 -0.95 -7.24 2.99
CA ALA A 58 -0.35 -6.04 2.43
C ALA A 58 -1.05 -5.76 1.09
N HIS A 59 -1.34 -4.51 0.77
CA HIS A 59 -2.17 -4.20 -0.41
C HIS A 59 -1.34 -3.96 -1.67
N MET A 60 -1.84 -4.47 -2.80
CA MET A 60 -1.18 -4.36 -4.10
C MET A 60 -1.59 -3.09 -4.83
N ASP A 61 -2.77 -2.55 -4.53
CA ASP A 61 -3.24 -1.38 -5.22
C ASP A 61 -2.44 -0.12 -4.86
N GLU A 62 -2.63 0.91 -5.67
CA GLU A 62 -2.12 2.24 -5.40
C GLU A 62 -3.21 3.24 -5.75
N VAL A 63 -3.14 4.44 -5.16
CA VAL A 63 -4.00 5.53 -5.59
C VAL A 63 -3.75 5.90 -7.06
N GLY A 64 -4.78 6.39 -7.73
CA GLY A 64 -4.71 6.75 -9.14
C GLY A 64 -5.79 7.73 -9.58
N LEU A 65 -5.90 7.90 -10.89
CA LEU A 65 -6.88 8.76 -11.54
C LEU A 65 -7.68 7.93 -12.54
N MET A 66 -9.00 8.09 -12.58
CA MET A 66 -9.89 7.38 -13.51
C MET A 66 -10.52 8.35 -14.48
N VAL A 67 -10.42 8.09 -15.78
CA VAL A 67 -11.00 8.92 -16.84
C VAL A 67 -12.52 8.98 -16.68
N ARG A 68 -13.03 10.20 -16.53
CA ARG A 68 -14.46 10.50 -16.43
C ARG A 68 -15.03 11.01 -17.75
N GLU A 69 -14.26 11.83 -18.46
CA GLU A 69 -14.69 12.51 -19.68
C GLU A 69 -13.47 12.92 -20.51
N ILE A 70 -13.62 12.92 -21.84
CA ILE A 70 -12.66 13.52 -22.77
C ILE A 70 -13.38 14.72 -23.39
N ASP A 71 -12.83 15.91 -23.22
CA ASP A 71 -13.45 17.12 -23.76
C ASP A 71 -13.19 17.29 -25.26
N ASN A 72 -13.90 18.26 -25.88
CA ASN A 72 -13.81 18.50 -27.32
C ASN A 72 -12.40 18.91 -27.80
N ASN A 73 -11.55 19.40 -26.90
CA ASN A 73 -10.18 19.81 -27.18
C ASN A 73 -9.15 18.69 -26.92
N GLY A 74 -9.57 17.57 -26.33
CA GLY A 74 -8.69 16.44 -25.99
C GLY A 74 -8.16 16.47 -24.55
N PHE A 75 -8.65 17.35 -23.68
CA PHE A 75 -8.30 17.28 -22.26
C PHE A 75 -9.13 16.22 -21.55
N ILE A 76 -8.46 15.47 -20.68
CA ILE A 76 -9.06 14.32 -20.00
C ILE A 76 -9.46 14.73 -18.58
N ARG A 77 -10.76 14.75 -18.29
CA ARG A 77 -11.28 14.91 -16.92
C ARG A 77 -11.26 13.58 -16.20
N PHE A 78 -11.04 13.62 -14.90
CA PHE A 78 -10.88 12.41 -14.10
C PHE A 78 -11.57 12.48 -12.74
N SER A 79 -11.84 11.31 -12.19
CA SER A 79 -12.16 11.08 -10.78
C SER A 79 -10.93 10.56 -10.05
N LEU A 80 -10.83 10.84 -8.76
CA LEU A 80 -9.78 10.27 -7.92
C LEU A 80 -10.12 8.81 -7.62
N LEU A 81 -9.13 7.94 -7.74
CA LEU A 81 -9.19 6.54 -7.33
C LEU A 81 -8.35 6.40 -6.06
N GLY A 82 -9.01 6.17 -4.92
CA GLY A 82 -8.40 6.29 -3.60
C GLY A 82 -8.28 7.75 -3.12
N LYS A 83 -7.50 7.98 -2.06
CA LYS A 83 -7.43 9.28 -1.37
C LYS A 83 -6.23 10.13 -1.81
N VAL A 84 -6.16 10.47 -3.09
CA VAL A 84 -5.08 11.29 -3.67
C VAL A 84 -5.02 12.70 -3.07
N VAL A 85 -3.81 13.18 -2.73
CA VAL A 85 -3.58 14.55 -2.22
C VAL A 85 -3.61 15.55 -3.38
N THR A 86 -4.75 16.21 -3.58
CA THR A 86 -5.00 17.07 -4.77
C THR A 86 -4.09 18.30 -4.90
N THR A 87 -3.50 18.80 -3.80
CA THR A 87 -2.55 19.92 -3.84
C THR A 87 -1.24 19.57 -4.55
N THR A 88 -0.94 18.28 -4.71
CA THR A 88 0.27 17.80 -5.39
C THR A 88 0.05 17.47 -6.87
N LEU A 89 -1.21 17.51 -7.33
CA LEU A 89 -1.55 17.08 -8.68
C LEU A 89 -1.05 18.03 -9.79
N PRO A 90 -1.20 19.36 -9.72
CA PRO A 90 -0.76 20.24 -10.80
C PRO A 90 0.73 20.06 -11.14
N GLY A 91 1.03 19.80 -12.42
CA GLY A 91 2.39 19.56 -12.92
C GLY A 91 2.91 18.12 -12.72
N SER A 92 2.14 17.25 -12.05
CA SER A 92 2.52 15.84 -11.91
C SER A 92 2.45 15.10 -13.24
N LYS A 93 3.44 14.23 -13.47
CA LYS A 93 3.43 13.30 -14.60
C LYS A 93 2.62 12.07 -14.24
N VAL A 94 1.83 11.60 -15.20
CA VAL A 94 1.03 10.38 -15.08
C VAL A 94 1.21 9.53 -16.32
N ARG A 95 0.90 8.25 -16.20
CA ARG A 95 0.85 7.33 -17.33
C ARG A 95 -0.36 6.41 -17.24
N PHE A 96 -0.93 6.11 -18.39
CA PHE A 96 -1.98 5.11 -18.57
C PHE A 96 -1.38 3.71 -18.69
N GLN A 97 -2.24 2.69 -18.65
CA GLN A 97 -1.82 1.28 -18.71
C GLN A 97 -1.08 0.95 -20.02
N ASP A 98 -1.47 1.57 -21.15
CA ASP A 98 -0.82 1.38 -22.45
C ASP A 98 0.56 2.07 -22.56
N GLY A 99 1.01 2.75 -21.50
CA GLY A 99 2.23 3.53 -21.46
C GLY A 99 2.10 4.96 -22.00
N THR A 100 0.90 5.39 -22.42
CA THR A 100 0.66 6.78 -22.82
C THR A 100 0.90 7.70 -21.61
N GLY A 101 1.84 8.63 -21.76
CA GLY A 101 2.18 9.62 -20.74
C GLY A 101 1.31 10.88 -20.83
N GLY A 102 1.13 11.56 -19.70
CA GLY A 102 0.43 12.84 -19.62
C GLY A 102 0.90 13.68 -18.44
N VAL A 103 0.43 14.93 -18.40
CA VAL A 103 0.68 15.86 -17.30
C VAL A 103 -0.65 16.36 -16.76
N VAL A 104 -0.77 16.44 -15.44
CA VAL A 104 -1.96 17.01 -14.81
C VAL A 104 -1.87 18.54 -14.88
N GLY A 105 -2.81 19.15 -15.61
CA GLY A 105 -3.02 20.58 -15.67
C GLY A 105 -4.06 21.05 -14.64
N TYR A 106 -4.11 22.37 -14.45
CA TYR A 106 -5.13 23.03 -13.64
C TYR A 106 -5.63 24.25 -14.41
N GLU A 107 -6.95 24.42 -14.48
CA GLU A 107 -7.55 25.57 -15.13
C GLU A 107 -7.01 26.88 -14.56
N HIS A 108 -6.83 27.87 -15.43
CA HIS A 108 -6.43 29.19 -15.00
C HIS A 108 -7.46 29.77 -14.03
N THR A 109 -6.98 30.25 -12.88
CA THR A 109 -7.82 30.85 -11.85
C THR A 109 -7.09 32.02 -11.23
N ASN A 110 -7.82 33.09 -10.94
CA ASN A 110 -7.31 34.25 -10.20
C ASN A 110 -7.15 33.96 -8.69
N ASN A 111 -7.60 32.79 -8.23
CA ASN A 111 -7.56 32.39 -6.82
C ASN A 111 -6.59 31.23 -6.60
N HIS A 112 -5.34 31.55 -6.28
CA HIS A 112 -4.26 30.59 -6.02
C HIS A 112 -4.18 30.09 -4.56
N SER A 113 -5.02 30.59 -3.65
CA SER A 113 -4.93 30.27 -2.21
C SER A 113 -5.80 29.08 -1.77
N SER A 114 -6.61 28.53 -2.67
CA SER A 114 -7.52 27.40 -2.36
C SER A 114 -6.93 26.06 -2.77
N LYS A 115 -7.25 25.00 -2.01
CA LYS A 115 -6.99 23.61 -2.41
C LYS A 115 -7.59 23.40 -3.82
N PRO A 116 -6.83 22.83 -4.78
CA PRO A 116 -7.34 22.61 -6.13
C PRO A 116 -8.64 21.81 -6.11
N ASP A 117 -9.67 22.36 -6.74
CA ASP A 117 -10.90 21.64 -7.05
C ASP A 117 -10.60 20.59 -8.13
N VAL A 118 -10.92 19.34 -7.85
CA VAL A 118 -10.68 18.22 -8.77
C VAL A 118 -11.38 18.45 -10.11
N ASN A 119 -12.53 19.11 -10.13
CA ASN A 119 -13.25 19.38 -11.37
C ASN A 119 -12.53 20.36 -12.31
N LYS A 120 -11.58 21.14 -11.79
CA LYS A 120 -10.74 22.07 -12.55
C LYS A 120 -9.40 21.46 -12.95
N LEU A 121 -9.13 20.22 -12.57
CA LEU A 121 -7.97 19.47 -13.02
C LEU A 121 -8.32 18.70 -14.30
N TYR A 122 -7.28 18.42 -15.09
CA TYR A 122 -7.37 17.63 -16.30
C TYR A 122 -6.00 16.98 -16.58
N ILE A 123 -5.98 15.88 -17.35
CA ILE A 123 -4.74 15.30 -17.89
C ILE A 123 -4.61 15.76 -19.34
N ASP A 124 -3.44 16.28 -19.67
CA ASP A 124 -3.02 16.62 -21.03
C ASP A 124 -2.01 15.60 -21.54
N ILE A 125 -2.34 14.94 -22.66
CA ILE A 125 -1.45 13.98 -23.34
C ILE A 125 -0.89 14.55 -24.68
N GLY A 126 -1.11 15.82 -24.96
CA GLY A 126 -0.60 16.53 -26.13
C GLY A 126 -1.29 16.14 -27.45
N MET A 127 -2.57 15.75 -27.41
CA MET A 127 -3.34 15.32 -28.58
C MET A 127 -4.70 16.01 -28.64
N ASP A 128 -5.27 16.14 -29.84
CA ASP A 128 -6.66 16.54 -30.02
C ASP A 128 -7.64 15.44 -29.56
N SER A 129 -8.93 15.79 -29.40
CA SER A 129 -9.96 14.85 -28.95
C SER A 129 -10.00 13.55 -29.75
N LYS A 130 -9.88 13.62 -31.08
CA LYS A 130 -9.83 12.42 -31.95
C LYS A 130 -8.59 11.56 -31.70
N GLY A 131 -7.45 12.16 -31.40
CA GLY A 131 -6.23 11.46 -31.03
C GLY A 131 -6.35 10.78 -29.67
N VAL A 132 -6.89 11.50 -28.68
CA VAL A 132 -7.13 10.96 -27.33
C VAL A 132 -8.10 9.79 -27.38
N GLU A 133 -9.26 9.95 -28.03
CA GLU A 133 -10.28 8.90 -28.10
C GLU A 133 -9.80 7.62 -28.78
N LYS A 134 -8.74 7.65 -29.59
CA LYS A 134 -8.15 6.44 -30.19
C LYS A 134 -7.35 5.61 -29.19
N LYS A 135 -6.85 6.24 -28.11
CA LYS A 135 -5.97 5.61 -27.13
C LYS A 135 -6.65 5.41 -25.78
N ILE A 136 -7.36 6.42 -25.33
CA ILE A 136 -7.93 6.52 -23.99
C ILE A 136 -9.45 6.55 -24.08
N LYS A 137 -10.10 5.83 -23.17
CA LYS A 137 -11.55 5.72 -23.02
C LYS A 137 -11.97 6.14 -21.61
N VAL A 138 -13.25 6.52 -21.49
CA VAL A 138 -13.89 6.67 -20.18
C VAL A 138 -13.80 5.35 -19.42
N GLY A 139 -13.34 5.41 -18.17
CA GLY A 139 -13.05 4.26 -17.33
C GLY A 139 -11.58 3.82 -17.33
N ASP A 140 -10.76 4.26 -18.28
CA ASP A 140 -9.32 4.01 -18.23
C ASP A 140 -8.69 4.69 -17.00
N VAL A 141 -7.57 4.14 -16.55
CA VAL A 141 -6.89 4.58 -15.34
C VAL A 141 -5.47 5.06 -15.63
N ALA A 142 -5.04 6.06 -14.89
CA ALA A 142 -3.68 6.58 -14.88
C ALA A 142 -3.09 6.52 -13.47
N VAL A 143 -1.80 6.23 -13.39
CA VAL A 143 -0.99 6.28 -12.17
C VAL A 143 0.09 7.35 -12.32
N PHE A 144 0.69 7.76 -11.20
CA PHE A 144 1.85 8.65 -11.25
C PHE A 144 3.00 8.02 -12.04
N ASP A 145 3.71 8.83 -12.82
CA ASP A 145 4.88 8.39 -13.60
C ASP A 145 6.18 8.79 -12.89
N THR A 146 6.45 8.11 -11.77
CA THR A 146 7.59 8.39 -10.89
C THR A 146 8.59 7.26 -10.94
N GLN A 147 9.86 7.59 -11.17
CA GLN A 147 10.97 6.64 -11.11
C GLN A 147 11.43 6.45 -9.67
N PHE A 148 11.75 5.21 -9.31
CA PHE A 148 12.36 4.88 -8.04
C PHE A 148 13.77 5.46 -7.93
N ARG A 149 14.09 6.08 -6.80
CA ARG A 149 15.43 6.59 -6.50
C ARG A 149 15.83 6.25 -5.07
N ARG A 150 17.14 6.15 -4.86
CA ARG A 150 17.75 6.00 -3.53
C ARG A 150 18.72 7.14 -3.29
N ASN A 151 18.68 7.70 -2.08
CA ASN A 151 19.69 8.59 -1.56
C ASN A 151 20.06 8.18 -0.12
N GLY A 152 21.24 7.60 0.07
CA GLY A 152 21.65 7.03 1.37
C GLY A 152 20.67 5.95 1.84
N ASP A 153 20.11 6.13 3.04
CA ASP A 153 19.09 5.24 3.61
C ASP A 153 17.64 5.63 3.25
N ARG A 154 17.46 6.65 2.41
CA ARG A 154 16.12 7.08 1.95
C ARG A 154 15.85 6.58 0.54
N ILE A 155 14.64 6.10 0.34
CA ILE A 155 14.11 5.74 -0.98
C ILE A 155 12.96 6.68 -1.34
N PHE A 156 12.81 6.94 -2.63
CA PHE A 156 11.83 7.85 -3.22
C PHE A 156 11.15 7.10 -4.36
N GLY A 157 9.83 7.18 -4.47
CA GLY A 157 9.08 6.46 -5.49
C GLY A 157 7.59 6.68 -5.33
N LYS A 158 6.78 6.09 -6.20
CA LYS A 158 5.33 6.04 -6.01
C LYS A 158 4.92 4.76 -5.29
N ALA A 159 3.71 4.74 -4.74
CA ALA A 159 3.07 3.53 -4.23
C ALA A 159 3.94 2.78 -3.22
N PHE A 160 4.71 3.46 -2.36
CA PHE A 160 5.27 2.75 -1.22
C PHE A 160 4.16 2.27 -0.31
N ASP A 161 3.08 3.05 -0.21
CA ASP A 161 1.74 2.59 0.16
C ASP A 161 1.12 1.71 -0.97
N ASP A 162 1.02 0.39 -0.84
CA ASP A 162 1.68 -0.50 0.15
C ASP A 162 2.62 -1.51 -0.53
N ARG A 163 3.33 -1.07 -1.59
CA ARG A 163 4.33 -1.92 -2.24
C ARG A 163 5.50 -2.26 -1.31
N VAL A 164 5.72 -1.50 -0.23
CA VAL A 164 6.69 -1.87 0.81
C VAL A 164 6.20 -3.03 1.68
N GLY A 165 4.90 -3.07 2.05
CA GLY A 165 4.29 -4.22 2.71
C GLY A 165 4.35 -5.45 1.82
N CYS A 166 4.03 -5.31 0.53
CA CYS A 166 4.17 -6.39 -0.44
C CYS A 166 5.61 -6.94 -0.50
N TYR A 167 6.61 -6.05 -0.55
CA TYR A 167 8.02 -6.44 -0.49
C TYR A 167 8.33 -7.25 0.78
N ILE A 168 7.85 -6.80 1.94
CA ILE A 168 8.07 -7.49 3.22
C ILE A 168 7.45 -8.88 3.20
N LEU A 169 6.21 -9.03 2.73
CA LEU A 169 5.57 -10.36 2.63
C LEU A 169 6.34 -11.29 1.70
N ILE A 170 6.78 -10.82 0.51
CA ILE A 170 7.61 -11.63 -0.40
C ILE A 170 8.89 -12.10 0.30
N ARG A 171 9.57 -11.22 1.04
CA ARG A 171 10.78 -11.57 1.79
C ARG A 171 10.49 -12.63 2.84
N LEU A 172 9.43 -12.48 3.61
CA LEU A 172 9.04 -13.44 4.66
C LEU A 172 8.71 -14.81 4.06
N ILE A 173 7.95 -14.88 2.96
CA ILE A 173 7.61 -16.13 2.27
C ILE A 173 8.89 -16.88 1.86
N ASN A 174 9.85 -16.16 1.27
CA ASN A 174 11.08 -16.74 0.73
C ASN A 174 12.11 -17.11 1.82
N GLU A 175 12.06 -16.47 3.00
CA GLU A 175 13.05 -16.69 4.07
C GLU A 175 12.58 -17.62 5.19
N ILE A 176 11.27 -17.72 5.43
CA ILE A 176 10.75 -18.54 6.53
C ILE A 176 10.82 -20.00 6.13
N THR A 177 11.52 -20.78 6.93
CA THR A 177 11.64 -22.23 6.75
C THR A 177 10.68 -22.99 7.64
N ASN A 178 10.58 -22.59 8.92
CA ASN A 178 9.72 -23.19 9.92
C ASN A 178 8.87 -22.11 10.60
N SER A 179 7.60 -22.43 10.81
CA SER A 179 6.65 -21.59 11.53
C SER A 179 5.72 -22.48 12.36
N PRO A 180 5.40 -22.12 13.61
CA PRO A 180 4.35 -22.82 14.35
C PRO A 180 2.95 -22.50 13.82
N TRP A 181 2.81 -21.49 12.96
CA TRP A 181 1.55 -21.02 12.38
C TRP A 181 1.17 -21.77 11.10
N ASP A 182 -0.13 -21.84 10.80
CA ASP A 182 -0.64 -22.08 9.45
C ASP A 182 -0.76 -20.74 8.71
N CYS A 183 0.23 -20.41 7.87
CA CYS A 183 0.41 -19.03 7.38
C CYS A 183 -0.27 -18.77 6.04
N TYR A 184 -0.99 -17.65 5.97
CA TYR A 184 -1.57 -17.10 4.74
C TYR A 184 -0.99 -15.71 4.51
N PHE A 185 -0.17 -15.57 3.48
CA PHE A 185 0.32 -14.28 3.02
C PHE A 185 -0.63 -13.80 1.92
N VAL A 186 -1.28 -12.68 2.15
CA VAL A 186 -2.32 -12.13 1.30
C VAL A 186 -1.85 -10.80 0.74
N PHE A 187 -1.73 -10.75 -0.56
CA PHE A 187 -1.54 -9.51 -1.31
C PHE A 187 -2.92 -9.05 -1.74
N THR A 188 -3.46 -8.06 -1.03
CA THR A 188 -4.85 -7.65 -1.16
C THR A 188 -5.06 -6.69 -2.33
N VAL A 189 -6.30 -6.56 -2.78
CA VAL A 189 -6.73 -5.60 -3.81
C VAL A 189 -7.71 -4.59 -3.23
N GLN A 190 -7.81 -3.41 -3.84
CA GLN A 190 -8.81 -2.41 -3.52
C GLN A 190 -8.87 -2.00 -2.03
N GLU A 191 -7.71 -1.87 -1.36
CA GLU A 191 -7.61 -1.28 -0.02
C GLU A 191 -8.04 0.19 -0.06
N GLU A 192 -7.47 0.93 -1.00
CA GLU A 192 -7.57 2.40 -1.10
C GLU A 192 -9.00 2.88 -1.36
N VAL A 193 -9.84 1.98 -1.86
CA VAL A 193 -11.26 2.21 -2.19
C VAL A 193 -12.22 1.46 -1.25
N GLY A 194 -11.72 1.00 -0.10
CA GLY A 194 -12.55 0.59 1.04
C GLY A 194 -12.21 -0.75 1.69
N LEU A 195 -10.94 -1.17 1.74
CA LEU A 195 -10.49 -2.40 2.41
C LEU A 195 -11.15 -3.67 1.85
N ARG A 196 -11.45 -3.66 0.54
CA ARG A 196 -12.36 -4.64 -0.06
C ARG A 196 -11.69 -6.01 -0.13
N GLY A 197 -10.42 -6.02 -0.54
CA GLY A 197 -9.58 -7.21 -0.60
C GLY A 197 -9.44 -7.89 0.75
N GLY A 198 -9.00 -7.15 1.78
CA GLY A 198 -8.87 -7.67 3.14
C GLY A 198 -10.15 -8.29 3.67
N ARG A 199 -11.31 -7.67 3.42
CA ARG A 199 -12.62 -8.24 3.81
C ARG A 199 -12.89 -9.60 3.16
N THR A 200 -12.74 -9.69 1.84
CA THR A 200 -13.03 -10.92 1.09
C THR A 200 -12.05 -12.04 1.41
N ALA A 201 -10.75 -11.73 1.47
CA ALA A 201 -9.71 -12.69 1.80
C ALA A 201 -9.86 -13.19 3.25
N GLY A 202 -10.06 -12.29 4.21
CA GLY A 202 -10.29 -12.64 5.61
C GLY A 202 -11.51 -13.55 5.78
N TYR A 203 -12.63 -13.23 5.13
CA TYR A 203 -13.83 -14.06 5.19
C TYR A 203 -13.61 -15.47 4.64
N GLY A 204 -12.86 -15.61 3.54
CA GLY A 204 -12.62 -16.91 2.90
C GLY A 204 -11.55 -17.77 3.58
N ILE A 205 -10.56 -17.15 4.24
CA ILE A 205 -9.49 -17.87 4.95
C ILE A 205 -9.95 -18.33 6.34
N GLU A 206 -10.78 -17.52 7.00
CA GLU A 206 -11.21 -17.71 8.39
C GLU A 206 -10.00 -17.77 9.35
N PRO A 207 -9.17 -16.71 9.41
CA PRO A 207 -7.97 -16.73 10.24
C PRO A 207 -8.29 -16.61 11.73
N ASP A 208 -7.46 -17.22 12.57
CA ASP A 208 -7.50 -17.02 14.03
C ASP A 208 -6.84 -15.68 14.41
N CYS A 209 -5.79 -15.33 13.67
CA CYS A 209 -4.96 -14.15 13.91
C CYS A 209 -4.65 -13.44 12.61
N ALA A 210 -4.53 -12.11 12.65
CA ALA A 210 -4.13 -11.32 11.50
C ALA A 210 -3.14 -10.21 11.85
N ILE A 211 -2.24 -9.92 10.91
CA ILE A 211 -1.34 -8.77 10.98
C ILE A 211 -1.43 -8.02 9.65
N SER A 212 -1.92 -6.77 9.70
CA SER A 212 -1.77 -5.85 8.57
C SER A 212 -0.32 -5.35 8.53
N VAL A 213 0.30 -5.39 7.36
CA VAL A 213 1.58 -4.75 7.07
C VAL A 213 1.24 -3.61 6.14
N ASP A 214 1.59 -2.38 6.53
CA ASP A 214 1.12 -1.18 5.84
C ASP A 214 2.15 -0.04 5.96
N VAL A 215 1.80 1.17 5.52
CA VAL A 215 2.52 2.41 5.81
C VAL A 215 1.78 3.28 6.83
N THR A 216 2.47 4.28 7.35
CA THR A 216 1.87 5.29 8.21
C THR A 216 2.52 6.65 7.99
N GLY A 217 1.73 7.72 8.11
CA GLY A 217 2.21 9.08 7.92
C GLY A 217 3.34 9.42 8.90
N SER A 218 4.29 10.24 8.46
CA SER A 218 5.42 10.68 9.28
C SER A 218 5.37 12.18 9.56
N GLY A 219 5.45 12.56 10.85
CA GLY A 219 5.38 13.96 11.33
C GLY A 219 6.72 14.69 11.34
N ASP A 220 7.79 14.08 10.84
CA ASP A 220 9.15 14.61 10.83
C ASP A 220 9.49 15.50 9.61
N THR A 221 8.50 16.27 9.16
CA THR A 221 8.62 17.29 8.10
C THR A 221 8.53 18.70 8.69
N PRO A 222 8.99 19.75 7.98
CA PRO A 222 8.91 21.12 8.50
C PRO A 222 7.45 21.52 8.76
N LYS A 223 7.12 21.83 10.02
CA LYS A 223 5.72 22.06 10.47
C LYS A 223 4.79 20.91 10.06
N GLY A 224 5.29 19.68 10.17
CA GLY A 224 4.57 18.47 9.81
C GLY A 224 3.32 18.23 10.65
N GLU A 225 2.54 17.25 10.22
CA GLU A 225 1.36 16.80 10.96
C GLU A 225 1.74 16.31 12.36
N GLU A 226 0.80 16.40 13.30
CA GLU A 226 0.96 15.88 14.67
C GLU A 226 0.86 14.35 14.72
N VAL A 227 1.56 13.67 13.82
CA VAL A 227 1.70 12.21 13.80
C VAL A 227 3.03 11.86 14.50
N PRO A 228 3.03 10.99 15.52
CA PRO A 228 4.23 10.74 16.33
C PRO A 228 5.34 9.98 15.59
N MET A 229 5.04 9.38 14.44
CA MET A 229 5.96 8.54 13.68
C MET A 229 7.01 9.37 12.96
N LYS A 230 8.23 8.83 12.89
CA LYS A 230 9.38 9.44 12.21
C LYS A 230 10.11 8.41 11.36
N LEU A 231 10.66 8.84 10.22
CA LEU A 231 11.52 8.01 9.38
C LEU A 231 12.81 7.68 10.12
N GLY A 232 13.24 6.43 10.04
CA GLY A 232 14.39 5.90 10.77
C GLY A 232 14.12 5.71 12.25
N GLY A 233 12.88 5.94 12.70
CA GLY A 233 12.43 5.71 14.07
C GLY A 233 12.19 4.24 14.38
N GLY A 234 12.25 3.35 13.38
CA GLY A 234 11.90 1.94 13.48
C GLY A 234 10.47 1.66 13.01
N VAL A 235 10.12 0.37 12.94
CA VAL A 235 8.79 -0.08 12.56
C VAL A 235 7.73 0.44 13.53
N ALA A 236 6.61 0.95 13.01
CA ALA A 236 5.49 1.37 13.82
C ALA A 236 4.65 0.14 14.22
N ILE A 237 4.44 -0.08 15.52
CA ILE A 237 3.52 -1.10 16.03
C ILE A 237 2.21 -0.40 16.37
N LYS A 238 1.15 -0.76 15.66
CA LYS A 238 -0.15 -0.08 15.76
C LYS A 238 -0.85 -0.42 17.08
N ILE A 239 -1.22 0.63 17.81
CA ILE A 239 -2.14 0.57 18.95
C ILE A 239 -3.57 0.77 18.46
N ARG A 240 -3.77 1.82 17.65
CA ARG A 240 -5.07 2.29 17.18
C ARG A 240 -4.93 3.05 15.86
N ASP A 241 -5.90 2.87 14.98
CA ASP A 241 -6.22 3.80 13.90
C ASP A 241 -7.71 4.22 13.95
N SER A 242 -8.21 4.89 12.92
CA SER A 242 -9.59 5.41 12.90
C SER A 242 -10.69 4.33 12.93
N ARG A 243 -10.37 3.06 12.63
CA ARG A 243 -11.35 1.95 12.54
C ARG A 243 -10.91 0.68 13.27
N MET A 244 -9.66 0.57 13.69
CA MET A 244 -9.14 -0.60 14.39
C MET A 244 -8.46 -0.20 15.71
N ILE A 245 -8.73 -0.97 16.76
CA ILE A 245 -7.87 -1.01 17.95
C ILE A 245 -7.20 -2.39 17.94
N SER A 246 -5.85 -2.40 17.88
CA SER A 246 -5.10 -3.65 17.86
C SER A 246 -5.39 -4.47 19.11
N THR A 247 -5.61 -5.75 18.92
CA THR A 247 -5.82 -6.67 20.03
C THR A 247 -4.57 -6.72 20.91
N SER A 248 -4.75 -6.57 22.22
CA SER A 248 -3.65 -6.47 23.17
C SER A 248 -2.69 -7.66 23.09
N LEU A 249 -3.21 -8.87 22.87
CA LEU A 249 -2.39 -10.08 22.73
C LEU A 249 -1.41 -9.98 21.55
N ILE A 250 -1.89 -9.64 20.35
CA ILE A 250 -1.04 -9.49 19.15
C ILE A 250 -0.04 -8.35 19.34
N ARG A 251 -0.52 -7.19 19.81
CA ARG A 251 0.32 -6.01 20.02
C ARG A 251 1.44 -6.29 21.03
N ASN A 252 1.10 -6.83 22.20
CA ASN A 252 2.08 -7.11 23.25
C ASN A 252 3.11 -8.12 22.76
N ARG A 253 2.68 -9.13 21.98
CA ARG A 253 3.59 -10.10 21.39
C ARG A 253 4.57 -9.48 20.39
N LEU A 254 4.12 -8.55 19.56
CA LEU A 254 5.01 -7.78 18.67
C LEU A 254 6.03 -6.96 19.46
N VAL A 255 5.60 -6.29 20.54
CA VAL A 255 6.49 -5.51 21.41
C VAL A 255 7.54 -6.40 22.08
N GLU A 256 7.13 -7.51 22.68
CA GLU A 256 8.04 -8.49 23.31
C GLU A 256 9.12 -8.98 22.34
N ILE A 257 8.73 -9.28 21.10
CA ILE A 257 9.66 -9.74 20.06
C ILE A 257 10.59 -8.60 19.63
N ALA A 258 10.08 -7.38 19.52
CA ALA A 258 10.90 -6.22 19.20
C ALA A 258 11.97 -5.99 20.28
N GLU A 259 11.60 -6.06 21.56
CA GLU A 259 12.53 -5.93 22.68
C GLU A 259 13.55 -7.07 22.72
N MET A 260 13.09 -8.32 22.61
CA MET A 260 13.93 -9.52 22.60
C MET A 260 14.97 -9.48 21.47
N LYS A 261 14.54 -9.10 20.26
CA LYS A 261 15.41 -9.03 19.07
C LYS A 261 16.12 -7.68 18.93
N LYS A 262 15.91 -6.74 19.85
CA LYS A 262 16.44 -5.36 19.79
C LYS A 262 16.09 -4.64 18.48
N VAL A 263 14.89 -4.90 17.96
CA VAL A 263 14.35 -4.20 16.79
C VAL A 263 13.86 -2.84 17.23
N LYS A 264 14.30 -1.78 16.54
CA LYS A 264 13.81 -0.43 16.79
C LYS A 264 12.34 -0.33 16.37
N TYR A 265 11.50 0.21 17.24
CA TYR A 265 10.06 0.35 16.99
C TYR A 265 9.49 1.64 17.57
N GLN A 266 8.29 2.01 17.11
CA GLN A 266 7.52 3.17 17.57
C GLN A 266 6.09 2.74 17.88
N TYR A 267 5.43 3.36 18.85
CA TYR A 267 4.00 3.11 19.12
C TYR A 267 3.12 4.00 18.25
N GLU A 268 2.29 3.39 17.42
CA GLU A 268 1.42 4.13 16.51
C GLU A 268 0.00 4.27 17.05
N VAL A 269 -0.38 5.52 17.29
CA VAL A 269 -1.75 5.96 17.54
C VAL A 269 -2.04 7.05 16.52
N ILE A 270 -2.97 6.78 15.60
CA ILE A 270 -3.39 7.74 14.57
C ILE A 270 -4.90 7.96 14.61
N GLU A 271 -5.34 9.19 14.39
CA GLU A 271 -6.77 9.55 14.35
C GLU A 271 -7.37 9.45 12.95
N ARG A 272 -6.53 9.40 11.92
CA ARG A 272 -6.93 9.33 10.50
C ARG A 272 -6.11 8.26 9.81
N GLY A 273 -6.70 7.65 8.78
CA GLY A 273 -6.12 6.48 8.13
C GLY A 273 -6.57 5.19 8.82
N THR A 274 -6.45 4.09 8.09
CA THR A 274 -6.79 2.74 8.55
C THR A 274 -6.04 1.75 7.65
N THR A 275 -6.24 0.46 7.85
CA THR A 275 -5.54 -0.60 7.12
C THR A 275 -6.51 -1.76 6.88
N ASP A 276 -6.13 -2.73 6.03
CA ASP A 276 -6.90 -3.97 5.84
C ASP A 276 -7.19 -4.72 7.16
N GLY A 277 -6.32 -4.56 8.16
CA GLY A 277 -6.54 -5.08 9.52
C GLY A 277 -7.90 -4.68 10.11
N ALA A 278 -8.41 -3.48 9.82
CA ALA A 278 -9.71 -3.04 10.31
C ALA A 278 -10.88 -3.83 9.69
N ALA A 279 -10.77 -4.19 8.41
CA ALA A 279 -11.76 -5.04 7.76
C ALA A 279 -11.67 -6.47 8.28
N ILE A 280 -10.46 -7.00 8.42
CA ILE A 280 -10.21 -8.39 8.85
C ILE A 280 -10.60 -8.60 10.31
N GLN A 281 -10.34 -7.63 11.21
CA GLN A 281 -10.68 -7.74 12.63
C GLN A 281 -12.17 -8.01 12.86
N LEU A 282 -13.04 -7.49 11.99
CA LEU A 282 -14.50 -7.53 12.14
C LEU A 282 -15.18 -8.62 11.31
N ILE A 283 -14.42 -9.47 10.60
CA ILE A 283 -15.03 -10.58 9.86
C ILE A 283 -15.56 -11.66 10.82
N ARG A 284 -16.71 -12.24 10.48
CA ARG A 284 -17.33 -13.36 11.21
C ARG A 284 -17.50 -13.05 12.70
N SER A 285 -16.92 -13.86 13.58
CA SER A 285 -16.95 -13.70 15.03
C SER A 285 -15.83 -12.81 15.59
N GLY A 286 -15.03 -12.20 14.70
CA GLY A 286 -13.86 -11.41 15.03
C GLY A 286 -12.55 -12.20 14.91
N VAL A 287 -11.46 -11.46 14.69
CA VAL A 287 -10.10 -12.01 14.51
C VAL A 287 -9.12 -11.25 15.40
N LEU A 288 -8.22 -11.96 16.09
CA LEU A 288 -7.14 -11.34 16.87
C LEU A 288 -6.21 -10.60 15.92
N THR A 289 -6.29 -9.27 15.89
CA THR A 289 -5.66 -8.48 14.83
C THR A 289 -4.72 -7.43 15.39
N GLY A 290 -3.55 -7.30 14.77
CA GLY A 290 -2.64 -6.18 14.96
C GLY A 290 -2.20 -5.60 13.61
N ALA A 291 -1.37 -4.58 13.64
CA ALA A 291 -0.71 -4.08 12.45
C ALA A 291 0.70 -3.58 12.75
N VAL A 292 1.55 -3.64 11.73
CA VAL A 292 2.84 -2.96 11.71
C VAL A 292 2.88 -2.05 10.49
N SER A 293 3.43 -0.85 10.67
CA SER A 293 3.42 0.17 9.63
C SER A 293 4.84 0.70 9.37
N ILE A 294 5.13 1.07 8.14
CA ILE A 294 6.40 1.68 7.75
C ILE A 294 6.19 3.21 7.71
N PRO A 295 6.90 3.99 8.56
CA PRO A 295 6.83 5.44 8.49
C PRO A 295 7.20 5.96 7.11
N THR A 296 6.25 6.65 6.49
CA THR A 296 6.33 7.09 5.09
C THR A 296 5.90 8.56 5.01
N ARG A 297 6.70 9.38 4.32
CA ARG A 297 6.33 10.78 4.03
C ARG A 297 5.59 10.86 2.72
N TYR A 298 4.67 11.82 2.64
CA TYR A 298 3.97 12.22 1.42
C TYR A 298 3.11 11.08 0.82
N ILE A 299 2.53 10.25 1.69
CA ILE A 299 1.59 9.18 1.33
C ILE A 299 0.47 9.72 0.45
N HIS A 300 0.04 8.92 -0.54
CA HIS A 300 -0.98 9.26 -1.55
C HIS A 300 -0.63 10.47 -2.44
N THR A 301 0.66 10.73 -2.63
CA THR A 301 1.16 11.68 -3.62
C THR A 301 1.91 10.94 -4.73
N GLY A 302 2.35 11.67 -5.77
CA GLY A 302 3.19 11.08 -6.81
C GLY A 302 4.59 10.65 -6.36
N CYS A 303 5.06 11.05 -5.18
CA CYS A 303 6.39 10.68 -4.70
C CYS A 303 6.43 10.60 -3.16
N GLU A 304 6.52 9.37 -2.67
CA GLU A 304 6.61 8.99 -1.27
C GLU A 304 8.07 8.77 -0.85
N VAL A 305 8.34 8.85 0.44
CA VAL A 305 9.68 8.63 1.00
C VAL A 305 9.64 7.69 2.20
N CYS A 306 10.45 6.63 2.14
CA CYS A 306 10.65 5.68 3.24
C CYS A 306 12.11 5.62 3.68
N ASP A 307 12.34 5.14 4.90
CA ASP A 307 13.66 4.73 5.40
C ASP A 307 13.86 3.22 5.21
N ILE A 308 14.98 2.84 4.60
CA ILE A 308 15.36 1.43 4.38
C ILE A 308 15.44 0.65 5.70
N GLN A 309 15.94 1.28 6.77
CA GLN A 309 16.10 0.67 8.08
C GLN A 309 14.76 0.35 8.74
N ASP A 310 13.72 1.14 8.49
CA ASP A 310 12.37 0.86 9.00
C ASP A 310 11.76 -0.36 8.31
N ILE A 311 11.97 -0.51 6.98
CA ILE A 311 11.55 -1.69 6.21
C ILE A 311 12.28 -2.95 6.72
N VAL A 312 13.59 -2.83 6.98
CA VAL A 312 14.38 -3.92 7.57
C VAL A 312 13.86 -4.29 8.96
N ALA A 313 13.62 -3.30 9.82
CA ALA A 313 13.09 -3.51 11.17
C ALA A 313 11.75 -4.25 11.13
N ALA A 314 10.82 -3.83 10.25
CA ALA A 314 9.53 -4.49 10.07
C ALA A 314 9.69 -5.95 9.62
N THR A 315 10.57 -6.20 8.64
CA THR A 315 10.86 -7.56 8.16
C THR A 315 11.40 -8.45 9.28
N TYR A 316 12.34 -7.95 10.08
CA TYR A 316 12.94 -8.70 11.19
C TYR A 316 11.95 -8.97 12.33
N LEU A 317 11.10 -8.00 12.66
CA LEU A 317 10.04 -8.13 13.65
C LEU A 317 9.05 -9.22 13.24
N LEU A 318 8.49 -9.11 12.03
CA LEU A 318 7.50 -10.06 11.53
C LEU A 318 8.08 -11.47 11.35
N LYS A 319 9.34 -11.59 10.90
CA LYS A 319 10.03 -12.88 10.89
C LYS A 319 10.11 -13.48 12.29
N GLY A 320 10.41 -12.65 13.31
CA GLY A 320 10.41 -13.11 14.70
C GLY A 320 9.05 -13.57 15.21
N PHE A 321 7.98 -12.89 14.82
CA PHE A 321 6.61 -13.29 15.10
C PHE A 321 6.28 -14.63 14.45
N LEU A 322 6.68 -14.82 13.20
CA LEU A 322 6.39 -16.04 12.44
C LEU A 322 7.18 -17.27 12.91
N GLU A 323 8.26 -17.08 13.66
CA GLU A 323 9.08 -18.16 14.23
C GLU A 323 8.60 -18.60 15.62
N ARG A 324 7.56 -17.98 16.19
CA ARG A 324 7.14 -18.16 17.59
C ARG A 324 5.64 -18.28 17.71
N GLU A 325 5.17 -19.04 18.68
CA GLU A 325 3.76 -19.07 19.06
C GLU A 325 3.33 -17.75 19.73
N LEU A 326 2.01 -17.51 19.79
CA LEU A 326 1.43 -16.37 20.49
C LEU A 326 1.72 -16.43 21.99
#